data_AF-A0A9D8FFH7-F1
#
_entry.id   AF-A0A9D8FFH7-F1
#
_cell.length_a   1.000
_cell.length_b   1.000
_cell.length_c   1.000
_cell.angle_alpha   90.00
_cell.angle_beta   90.00
_cell.angle_gamma   90.00
#
_symmetry.space_group_name_H-M   'P 1'
#
loop_
_entity.id
_entity.type
_entity.pdbx_description
1 polymer ?
#
loop_
_entity_poly.entity_id
_entity_poly.type
_entity_poly.pdbx_seq_one_letter_code
_entity_poly.pdbx_strand_id
1 'polypeptide(L)'
;MSELSFLYINGLLEILNEDTGAFIVDERALFRPAGLAAFGRSRGGHLEDDPRLGRTVTVQRVESMVAEFAAIEQGMMLQNLGLMAEAMGLGGFPNFANHEYAWFESLGFRMSSMRASRYLSMPGWVGMLLSWTGRDVPVPLPLGLQVEEHWLMRA
;
A
#
# COMPACT_ATOMS: atom_id res chain seq x y z
N MET A 1 3.09 9.41 -3.73
CA MET A 1 2.34 8.35 -4.43
C MET A 1 3.11 7.78 -5.63
N SER A 2 3.85 8.57 -6.43
CA SER A 2 4.52 8.05 -7.64
C SER A 2 5.70 7.11 -7.39
N GLU A 3 6.52 7.31 -6.36
CA GLU A 3 7.69 6.44 -6.11
C GLU A 3 7.30 5.02 -5.73
N LEU A 4 6.28 4.85 -4.88
CA LEU A 4 5.73 3.53 -4.57
C LEU A 4 5.15 2.88 -5.82
N SER A 5 4.46 3.62 -6.69
CA SER A 5 3.96 3.07 -7.96
C SER A 5 5.08 2.55 -8.85
N PHE A 6 6.22 3.25 -8.95
CA PHE A 6 7.39 2.76 -9.68
C PHE A 6 7.97 1.50 -9.04
N LEU A 7 8.05 1.45 -7.71
CA LEU A 7 8.50 0.26 -7.00
C LEU A 7 7.59 -0.95 -7.28
N TYR A 8 6.27 -0.76 -7.22
CA TYR A 8 5.30 -1.80 -7.53
C TYR A 8 5.45 -2.29 -8.98
N ILE A 9 5.56 -1.39 -9.95
CA ILE A 9 5.69 -1.76 -11.36
C ILE A 9 7.00 -2.52 -11.60
N ASN A 10 8.13 -2.02 -11.09
CA ASN A 10 9.43 -2.66 -11.26
C ASN A 10 9.47 -4.03 -10.57
N GLY A 11 8.92 -4.13 -9.35
CA GLY A 11 8.81 -5.41 -8.66
C GLY A 11 7.93 -6.40 -9.41
N LEU A 12 6.79 -5.96 -9.97
CA LEU A 12 5.94 -6.80 -10.80
C LEU A 12 6.66 -7.27 -12.07
N LEU A 13 7.38 -6.38 -12.76
CA LEU A 13 8.16 -6.75 -13.95
C LEU A 13 9.25 -7.77 -13.62
N GLU A 14 9.92 -7.63 -12.48
CA GLU A 14 10.97 -8.54 -12.03
C GLU A 14 10.42 -9.94 -11.72
N ILE A 15 9.28 -10.04 -11.02
CA ILE A 15 8.72 -11.37 -10.69
C ILE A 15 8.06 -12.04 -11.90
N LEU A 16 7.56 -11.26 -12.85
CA LEU A 16 6.86 -11.73 -14.06
C LEU A 16 7.80 -11.94 -15.25
N ASN A 17 9.10 -11.68 -15.11
CA ASN A 17 10.06 -11.90 -16.20
C ASN A 17 10.23 -13.40 -16.52
N GLU A 18 10.94 -13.72 -17.61
CA GLU A 18 11.15 -15.10 -18.08
C GLU A 18 12.01 -15.94 -17.13
N ASP A 19 12.93 -15.30 -16.41
CA ASP A 19 13.86 -15.99 -15.50
C ASP A 19 13.14 -16.46 -14.22
N THR A 20 12.39 -15.55 -13.59
CA THR A 20 11.58 -15.83 -12.40
C THR A 20 10.34 -16.62 -12.78
N GLY A 21 9.59 -16.14 -13.77
CA GLY A 21 8.39 -16.80 -14.31
C GLY A 21 7.30 -17.01 -13.26
N ALA A 22 7.13 -16.11 -12.29
CA ALA A 22 6.17 -16.31 -11.21
C ALA A 22 4.71 -16.24 -11.72
N PHE A 23 3.89 -17.22 -11.36
CA PHE A 23 2.46 -17.21 -11.68
C PHE A 23 1.66 -16.75 -10.46
N ILE A 24 1.02 -15.58 -10.59
CA ILE A 24 0.28 -14.96 -9.48
C ILE A 24 -1.18 -15.43 -9.47
N VAL A 25 -1.61 -15.93 -8.31
CA VAL A 25 -3.00 -16.31 -8.03
C VAL A 25 -3.61 -15.43 -6.94
N ASP A 26 -4.90 -15.17 -7.05
CA ASP A 26 -5.63 -14.36 -6.07
C ASP A 26 -6.29 -15.27 -5.02
N GLU A 27 -5.71 -15.31 -3.82
CA GLU A 27 -6.22 -16.08 -2.68
C GLU A 27 -7.61 -15.62 -2.23
N ARG A 28 -7.96 -14.35 -2.46
CA ARG A 28 -9.27 -13.76 -2.13
C ARG A 28 -10.34 -14.20 -3.13
N ALA A 29 -9.91 -14.62 -4.32
CA ALA A 29 -10.75 -15.13 -5.40
C ALA A 29 -10.57 -16.64 -5.64
N LEU A 30 -10.45 -17.46 -4.58
CA LEU A 30 -10.30 -18.92 -4.65
C LEU A 30 -9.07 -19.38 -5.45
N PHE A 31 -7.96 -18.65 -5.32
CA PHE A 31 -6.70 -18.92 -6.03
C PHE A 31 -6.85 -18.90 -7.56
N ARG A 32 -7.77 -18.09 -8.08
CA ARG A 32 -7.89 -17.87 -9.53
C ARG A 32 -6.65 -17.16 -10.06
N PRO A 33 -6.25 -17.41 -11.32
CA PRO A 33 -5.18 -16.63 -11.95
C PRO A 33 -5.54 -15.15 -11.92
N ALA A 34 -4.65 -14.31 -11.38
CA ALA A 34 -4.89 -12.88 -11.17
C ALA A 34 -4.81 -12.08 -12.50
N GLY A 35 -5.63 -12.45 -13.49
CA GLY A 35 -5.57 -11.95 -14.86
C GLY A 35 -4.45 -12.57 -15.72
N LEU A 36 -3.57 -13.38 -15.13
CA LEU A 36 -2.38 -13.93 -15.79
C LEU A 36 -2.62 -15.25 -16.54
N ALA A 37 -3.87 -15.70 -16.61
CA ALA A 37 -4.22 -17.03 -17.12
C ALA A 37 -3.69 -17.29 -18.55
N ALA A 38 -3.66 -16.26 -19.41
CA ALA A 38 -3.19 -16.38 -20.80
C ALA A 38 -1.67 -16.51 -20.93
N PHE A 39 -0.92 -16.13 -19.89
CA PHE A 39 0.55 -16.13 -19.89
C PHE A 39 1.14 -17.37 -19.21
N GLY A 40 0.31 -18.29 -18.72
CA GLY A 40 0.74 -19.55 -18.13
C GLY A 40 1.40 -20.49 -19.16
N ARG A 41 2.38 -21.26 -18.71
CA ARG A 41 3.13 -22.23 -19.52
C ARG A 41 2.23 -23.32 -20.08
N SER A 42 1.20 -23.74 -19.33
CA SER A 42 0.17 -24.66 -19.85
C SER A 42 -0.59 -24.13 -21.07
N ARG A 43 -0.56 -22.80 -21.31
CA ARG A 43 -1.18 -22.13 -22.47
C ARG A 43 -0.16 -21.56 -23.46
N GLY A 44 1.11 -21.95 -23.36
CA GLY A 44 2.18 -21.51 -24.26
C GLY A 44 2.81 -20.16 -23.90
N GLY A 45 2.51 -19.60 -22.73
CA GLY A 45 3.24 -18.45 -22.18
C GLY A 45 4.49 -18.85 -21.39
N HIS A 46 5.12 -17.89 -20.71
CA HIS A 46 6.37 -18.10 -19.98
C HIS A 46 6.22 -18.27 -18.47
N LEU A 47 5.05 -17.95 -17.89
CA LEU A 47 4.82 -18.03 -16.44
C LEU A 47 4.54 -19.46 -15.98
N GLU A 48 5.11 -19.86 -14.85
CA GLU A 48 5.01 -21.23 -14.33
C GLU A 48 3.73 -21.45 -13.53
N ASP A 49 2.71 -22.01 -14.19
CA ASP A 49 1.38 -22.24 -13.63
C ASP A 49 1.19 -23.63 -12.98
N ASP A 50 2.23 -24.47 -12.93
CA ASP A 50 2.23 -25.67 -12.06
C ASP A 50 2.70 -25.32 -10.62
N PRO A 51 1.80 -25.39 -9.62
CA PRO A 51 2.14 -25.06 -8.23
C PRO A 51 3.19 -25.99 -7.62
N ARG A 52 3.41 -27.18 -8.21
CA ARG A 52 4.43 -28.15 -7.74
C ARG A 52 5.85 -27.67 -8.02
N LEU A 53 6.01 -26.74 -8.97
CA LEU A 53 7.30 -26.20 -9.36
C LEU A 53 7.71 -24.98 -8.52
N GLY A 54 6.90 -24.60 -7.52
CA GLY A 54 7.26 -23.62 -6.49
C GLY A 54 7.32 -22.17 -6.96
N ARG A 55 6.85 -21.89 -8.18
CA ARG A 55 6.83 -20.55 -8.79
C ARG A 55 5.44 -19.92 -8.83
N THR A 56 4.47 -20.51 -8.14
CA THR A 56 3.15 -19.92 -7.93
C THR A 56 3.14 -19.10 -6.65
N VAL A 57 2.72 -17.84 -6.73
CA VAL A 57 2.67 -16.91 -5.60
C VAL A 57 1.28 -16.29 -5.45
N THR A 58 0.92 -15.88 -4.23
CA THR A 58 -0.37 -15.24 -3.98
C THR A 58 -0.28 -13.72 -4.11
N VAL A 59 -1.41 -13.05 -4.39
CA VAL A 59 -1.48 -11.57 -4.41
C VAL A 59 -1.02 -11.00 -3.08
N GLN A 60 -1.51 -11.53 -1.96
CA GLN A 60 -1.05 -11.12 -0.62
C GLN A 60 0.47 -11.28 -0.46
N ARG A 61 1.10 -12.34 -0.98
CA ARG A 61 2.55 -12.51 -0.85
C ARG A 61 3.31 -11.42 -1.61
N VAL A 62 2.84 -11.07 -2.80
CA VAL A 62 3.42 -9.96 -3.59
C VAL A 62 3.25 -8.63 -2.86
N GLU A 63 2.06 -8.33 -2.32
CA GLU A 63 1.81 -7.14 -1.52
C GLU A 63 2.75 -7.07 -0.30
N SER A 64 2.91 -8.19 0.42
CA SER A 64 3.82 -8.28 1.57
C SER A 64 5.29 -8.05 1.18
N MET A 65 5.76 -8.62 0.07
CA MET A 65 7.13 -8.40 -0.40
C MET A 65 7.40 -6.93 -0.70
N VAL A 66 6.44 -6.23 -1.31
CA VAL A 66 6.58 -4.79 -1.59
C VAL A 66 6.60 -3.97 -0.31
N ALA A 67 5.73 -4.29 0.65
CA ALA A 67 5.72 -3.61 1.95
C ALA A 67 7.02 -3.84 2.74
N GLU A 68 7.52 -5.08 2.75
CA GLU A 68 8.80 -5.44 3.37
C GLU A 68 9.96 -4.67 2.73
N PHE A 69 10.02 -4.61 1.40
CA PHE A 69 11.06 -3.89 0.69
C PHE A 69 11.02 -2.39 0.97
N ALA A 70 9.84 -1.77 0.90
CA ALA A 70 9.67 -0.35 1.21
C ALA A 70 10.08 -0.03 2.65
N ALA A 71 9.74 -0.91 3.61
CA ALA A 71 10.15 -0.74 5.00
C ALA A 71 11.68 -0.80 5.17
N ILE A 72 12.36 -1.69 4.44
CA ILE A 72 13.83 -1.79 4.44
C ILE A 72 14.45 -0.51 3.87
N GLU A 73 13.98 -0.05 2.71
CA GLU A 73 14.49 1.18 2.08
C GLU A 73 14.30 2.40 2.98
N GLN A 74 13.11 2.53 3.57
CA GLN A 74 12.82 3.59 4.54
C GLN A 74 13.72 3.47 5.77
N GLY A 75 13.94 2.27 6.28
CA GLY A 75 14.87 2.03 7.39
C GLY A 75 16.30 2.50 7.07
N MET A 76 16.81 2.20 5.88
CA MET A 76 18.13 2.67 5.43
C MET A 76 18.20 4.19 5.30
N MET A 77 17.16 4.82 4.76
CA MET A 77 17.08 6.28 4.68
C MET A 77 17.10 6.91 6.08
N LEU A 78 16.32 6.39 7.02
CA LEU A 78 16.29 6.88 8.40
C LEU A 78 17.64 6.71 9.10
N GLN A 79 18.34 5.60 8.86
CA GLN A 79 19.69 5.38 9.39
C GLN A 79 20.68 6.43 8.86
N ASN A 80 20.67 6.68 7.54
CA ASN A 80 21.53 7.68 6.92
C ASN A 80 21.24 9.09 7.45
N LEU A 81 19.97 9.45 7.62
CA LEU A 81 19.58 10.73 8.23
C LEU A 81 20.05 10.86 9.67
N GLY A 82 19.98 9.77 10.46
CA GLY A 82 20.51 9.73 11.82
C GLY A 82 22.01 10.01 11.86
N LEU A 83 22.80 9.36 10.99
CA LEU A 83 24.25 9.59 10.88
C LEU A 83 24.57 11.03 10.45
N MET A 84 23.79 11.62 9.54
CA MET A 84 23.97 13.01 9.12
C MET A 84 23.64 14.00 10.25
N ALA A 85 22.55 13.77 11.00
CA ALA A 85 22.18 14.59 12.14
C ALA A 85 23.27 14.57 13.22
N GLU A 86 23.78 13.37 13.56
CA GLU A 86 24.89 13.18 14.48
C GLU A 86 26.15 13.92 14.02
N ALA A 87 26.53 13.79 12.74
CA ALA A 87 27.70 14.46 12.18
C ALA A 87 27.60 16.00 12.22
N MET A 88 26.39 16.54 12.13
CA MET A 88 26.13 17.98 12.25
C MET A 88 25.98 18.45 13.71
N GLY A 89 26.08 17.56 14.70
CA GLY A 89 25.81 17.88 16.11
C GLY A 89 24.33 18.18 16.39
N LEU A 90 23.44 17.86 15.45
CA LEU A 90 21.99 17.97 15.60
C LEU A 90 21.52 16.70 16.32
N GLY A 91 21.29 16.78 17.63
CA GLY A 91 20.72 15.66 18.37
C GLY A 91 19.33 15.30 17.84
N GLY A 92 19.08 14.01 17.58
CA GLY A 92 17.75 13.51 17.21
C GLY A 92 17.79 12.18 16.47
N PHE A 93 16.82 11.32 16.74
CA PHE A 93 16.55 10.11 15.97
C PHE A 93 15.07 10.12 15.56
N PRO A 94 14.73 9.78 14.30
CA PRO A 94 13.33 9.67 13.90
C PRO A 94 12.64 8.57 14.73
N ASN A 95 11.75 8.98 15.61
CA ASN A 95 10.97 8.06 16.44
C ASN A 95 9.65 7.73 15.75
N PHE A 96 9.26 6.47 15.83
CA PHE A 96 7.93 6.07 15.39
C PHE A 96 6.87 6.70 16.32
N ALA A 97 6.10 7.64 15.79
CA ALA A 97 4.96 8.23 16.45
C ALA A 97 3.73 8.00 15.56
N ASN A 98 2.90 7.02 15.93
CA ASN A 98 1.69 6.73 15.17
C ASN A 98 0.62 7.79 15.47
N HIS A 99 0.55 8.80 14.60
CA HIS A 99 -0.51 9.79 14.60
C HIS A 99 -1.10 9.89 13.20
N GLU A 100 -1.90 8.87 12.84
CA GLU A 100 -2.45 8.65 11.50
C GLU A 100 -3.07 9.91 10.87
N TYR A 101 -3.69 10.78 11.68
CA TYR A 101 -4.37 11.99 11.19
C TYR A 101 -3.80 13.30 11.77
N ALA A 102 -3.14 13.27 12.93
CA ALA A 102 -2.73 14.50 13.61
C ALA A 102 -1.60 15.23 12.87
N TRP A 103 -0.78 14.51 12.11
CA TRP A 103 0.24 15.13 11.26
C TRP A 103 -0.37 15.92 10.11
N PHE A 104 -1.45 15.42 9.50
CA PHE A 104 -2.13 16.15 8.42
C PHE A 104 -2.77 17.43 8.97
N GLU A 105 -3.45 17.34 10.11
CA GLU A 105 -4.06 18.50 10.76
C GLU A 105 -3.00 19.54 11.17
N SER A 106 -1.88 19.10 11.78
CA SER A 106 -0.81 20.01 12.20
C SER A 106 -0.05 20.66 11.04
N LEU A 107 0.05 19.97 9.90
CA LEU A 107 0.62 20.50 8.65
C LEU A 107 -0.37 21.39 7.88
N GLY A 108 -1.59 21.60 8.39
CA GLY A 108 -2.59 22.49 7.79
C GLY A 108 -3.39 21.85 6.65
N PHE A 109 -3.41 20.52 6.54
CA PHE A 109 -4.27 19.85 5.58
C PHE A 109 -5.73 20.10 5.93
N ARG A 110 -6.54 20.30 4.89
CA ARG A 110 -7.98 20.35 5.03
C ARG A 110 -8.50 18.95 5.31
N MET A 111 -9.13 18.77 6.47
CA MET A 111 -9.70 17.48 6.88
C MET A 111 -11.18 17.39 6.51
N SER A 112 -11.62 16.18 6.19
CA SER A 112 -13.03 15.78 6.05
C SER A 112 -13.28 14.54 6.89
N SER A 113 -14.54 14.09 6.94
CA SER A 113 -14.91 12.85 7.62
C SER A 113 -15.74 11.95 6.71
N MET A 114 -15.44 10.66 6.71
CA MET A 114 -16.25 9.64 6.05
C MET A 114 -16.74 8.62 7.08
N ARG A 115 -17.92 8.04 6.88
CA ARG A 115 -18.42 6.95 7.72
C ARG A 115 -17.50 5.72 7.62
N ALA A 116 -17.21 5.07 8.74
CA ALA A 116 -16.38 3.86 8.80
C ALA A 116 -16.87 2.76 7.85
N SER A 117 -18.19 2.61 7.72
CA SER A 117 -18.82 1.69 6.78
C SER A 117 -18.40 1.92 5.32
N ARG A 118 -18.28 3.19 4.92
CA ARG A 118 -17.84 3.59 3.57
C ARG A 118 -16.32 3.54 3.44
N TYR A 119 -15.58 3.95 4.47
CA TYR A 119 -14.11 3.90 4.50
C TYR A 119 -13.60 2.46 4.31
N LEU A 120 -14.21 1.49 5.02
CA LEU A 120 -13.85 0.08 4.96
C LEU A 120 -14.51 -0.68 3.79
N SER A 121 -15.18 0.03 2.87
CA SER A 121 -15.89 -0.57 1.73
C SER A 121 -16.85 -1.69 2.12
N MET A 122 -17.54 -1.54 3.27
CA MET A 122 -18.49 -2.54 3.76
C MET A 122 -19.75 -2.58 2.89
N PRO A 123 -20.43 -3.74 2.78
CA PRO A 123 -21.74 -3.82 2.14
C PRO A 123 -22.74 -2.84 2.77
N GLY A 124 -23.59 -2.19 1.96
CA GLY A 124 -24.47 -1.11 2.43
C GLY A 124 -25.42 -1.49 3.57
N TRP A 125 -25.83 -2.76 3.65
CA TRP A 125 -26.66 -3.26 4.75
C TRP A 125 -25.91 -3.30 6.10
N VAL A 126 -24.60 -3.57 6.09
CA VAL A 126 -23.74 -3.51 7.28
C VAL A 126 -23.64 -2.06 7.76
N GLY A 127 -23.44 -1.12 6.84
CA GLY A 127 -23.41 0.30 7.16
C GLY A 127 -24.72 0.80 7.78
N MET A 128 -25.86 0.35 7.26
CA MET A 128 -27.18 0.69 7.83
C MET A 128 -27.33 0.19 9.26
N LEU A 129 -26.91 -1.05 9.54
CA LEU A 129 -26.96 -1.66 10.86
C LEU A 129 -26.01 -0.96 11.86
N LEU A 130 -24.81 -0.61 11.41
CA LEU A 130 -23.85 0.18 12.19
C LEU A 130 -24.39 1.59 12.47
N SER A 131 -25.05 2.23 11.50
CA SER A 131 -25.67 3.54 11.70
C SER A 131 -26.80 3.49 12.73
N TRP A 132 -27.64 2.44 12.69
CA TRP A 132 -28.73 2.27 13.66
C TRP A 132 -28.23 2.01 15.08
N THR A 133 -27.11 1.29 15.20
CA THR A 133 -26.47 1.02 16.50
C THR A 133 -25.55 2.16 16.96
N GLY A 134 -25.45 3.25 16.20
CA GLY A 134 -24.55 4.39 16.50
C GLY A 134 -23.06 4.06 16.40
N ARG A 135 -22.71 2.92 15.78
CA ARG A 135 -21.34 2.39 15.65
C ARG A 135 -20.67 2.75 14.33
N ASP A 136 -21.39 3.41 13.42
CA ASP A 136 -20.80 3.93 12.18
C ASP A 136 -20.06 5.25 12.44
N VAL A 137 -18.89 5.13 13.08
CA VAL A 137 -18.08 6.27 13.52
C VAL A 137 -17.49 7.06 12.36
N PRO A 138 -17.34 8.39 12.47
CA PRO A 138 -16.64 9.19 11.49
C PRO A 138 -15.13 8.89 11.52
N VAL A 139 -14.57 8.61 10.35
CA VAL A 139 -13.14 8.44 10.11
C VAL A 139 -12.63 9.73 9.47
N PRO A 140 -11.64 10.43 10.06
CA PRO A 140 -11.04 11.62 9.47
C PRO A 140 -10.23 11.26 8.23
N LEU A 141 -10.26 12.13 7.22
CA LEU A 141 -9.56 11.96 5.94
C LEU A 141 -8.96 13.29 5.48
N PRO A 142 -7.67 13.35 5.13
CA PRO A 142 -7.10 14.55 4.51
C PRO A 142 -7.62 14.70 3.08
N LEU A 143 -8.12 15.89 2.73
CA LEU A 143 -8.54 16.23 1.36
C LEU A 143 -7.40 16.83 0.54
N GLY A 144 -6.42 17.44 1.20
CA GLY A 144 -5.30 18.12 0.56
C GLY A 144 -4.85 19.36 1.31
N LEU A 145 -3.79 19.98 0.82
CA LEU A 145 -3.21 21.19 1.38
C LEU A 145 -3.60 22.39 0.51
N GLN A 146 -4.26 23.37 1.13
CA GLN A 146 -4.71 24.60 0.48
C GLN A 146 -4.04 25.79 1.16
N VAL A 147 -3.45 26.70 0.38
CA VAL A 147 -2.85 27.94 0.87
C VAL A 147 -3.52 29.11 0.15
N GLU A 148 -4.12 30.03 0.90
CA GLU A 148 -4.70 31.29 0.39
C GLU A 148 -5.69 31.12 -0.79
N GLU A 149 -6.35 29.97 -0.89
CA GLU A 149 -7.27 29.52 -1.95
C GLU A 149 -6.69 28.61 -3.06
N HIS A 150 -5.36 28.46 -3.15
CA HIS A 150 -4.72 27.59 -4.14
C HIS A 150 -4.44 26.20 -3.56
N TRP A 151 -4.76 25.14 -4.31
CA TRP A 151 -4.43 23.76 -3.95
C TRP A 151 -2.96 23.50 -4.27
N LEU A 152 -2.16 23.28 -3.23
CA LEU A 152 -0.78 22.80 -3.39
C LEU A 152 -0.75 21.29 -3.63
N MET A 153 -1.67 20.56 -2.99
CA MET A 153 -1.78 19.11 -3.13
C MET A 153 -3.23 18.69 -2.92
N ARG A 154 -3.72 17.77 -3.75
CA ARG A 154 -5.02 17.10 -3.59
C ARG A 154 -4.78 15.62 -3.29
N ALA A 155 -5.51 15.10 -2.32
CA ALA A 155 -5.51 13.69 -1.94
C ALA A 155 -6.46 12.88 -2.84
#